data_AF-A0A661CQE1-F1
#
_entry.id   AF-A0A661CQE1-F1
#
_cell.length_a   1.000
_cell.length_b   1.000
_cell.length_c   1.000
_cell.angle_alpha   90.00
_cell.angle_beta   90.00
_cell.angle_gamma   90.00
#
_symmetry.space_group_name_H-M   'P 1'
#
loop_
_entity.id
_entity.type
_entity.pdbx_description
1 polymer ?
#
loop_
_entity_poly.entity_id
_entity_poly.type
_entity_poly.pdbx_seq_one_letter_code
_entity_poly.pdbx_strand_id
1 'polypeptide(L)' 'MLEQDEIQPIRIVLTYLAGRWRANQNNTVQAKEIVKHYNELLCFLINTGWNEGLSLEAELPDELMPQEYLALLDMDEV' A
#
# COMPACT_ATOMS: atom_id res chain seq x y z
N MET A 1 3.94 2.47 18.18
CA MET A 1 4.61 1.69 17.13
C MET A 1 3.97 0.32 17.17
N LEU A 2 3.43 -0.15 16.04
CA LEU A 2 2.82 -1.47 15.96
C LEU A 2 3.88 -2.56 16.12
N GLU A 3 3.52 -3.67 16.74
CA GLU A 3 4.37 -4.86 16.77
C GLU A 3 4.28 -5.60 15.43
N GLN A 4 5.28 -6.43 15.11
CA GLN A 4 5.33 -7.19 13.85
C GLN A 4 4.07 -8.05 13.65
N ASP A 5 3.54 -8.64 14.71
CA ASP A 5 2.29 -9.42 14.68
C ASP A 5 1.06 -8.59 14.28
N GLU A 6 1.08 -7.27 14.49
CA GLU A 6 0.00 -6.35 14.08
C GLU A 6 0.20 -5.81 12.65
N ILE A 7 1.44 -5.75 12.19
CA ILE A 7 1.80 -5.28 10.83
C ILE A 7 1.52 -6.36 9.77
N GLN A 8 1.79 -7.64 10.08
CA GLN A 8 1.61 -8.73 9.12
C GLN A 8 0.18 -8.83 8.54
N PRO A 9 -0.90 -8.76 9.34
CA PRO A 9 -2.26 -8.74 8.82
C PRO A 9 -2.51 -7.57 7.85
N ILE A 10 -1.99 -6.38 8.15
CA ILE A 10 -2.13 -5.19 7.30
C ILE A 10 -1.45 -5.42 5.95
N ARG A 11 -0.23 -5.97 5.95
CA ARG A 11 0.50 -6.32 4.72
C ARG A 11 -0.25 -7.33 3.87
N ILE A 12 -0.84 -8.36 4.48
CA ILE A 12 -1.67 -9.35 3.77
C ILE A 12 -2.87 -8.67 3.08
N VAL A 13 -3.52 -7.72 3.78
CA VAL A 13 -4.65 -6.98 3.21
C VAL A 13 -4.20 -6.07 2.05
N LEU A 14 -3.04 -5.41 2.17
CA LEU A 14 -2.47 -4.61 1.07
C LEU A 14 -2.20 -5.48 -0.17
N THR A 15 -1.59 -6.66 0.00
CA THR A 15 -1.38 -7.62 -1.10
C THR A 15 -2.70 -8.05 -1.73
N TYR A 16 -3.71 -8.34 -0.91
CA TYR A 16 -5.04 -8.71 -1.40
C TYR A 16 -5.68 -7.57 -2.21
N LEU A 17 -5.61 -6.33 -1.73
CA LEU A 17 -6.14 -5.15 -2.43
C LEU A 17 -5.40 -4.89 -3.75
N ALA A 18 -4.07 -5.02 -3.77
CA ALA A 18 -3.29 -4.90 -4.99
C ALA A 18 -3.68 -5.98 -6.03
N GLY A 19 -3.83 -7.23 -5.60
CA GLY A 19 -4.33 -8.32 -6.43
C GLY A 19 -5.74 -8.05 -6.98
N ARG A 20 -6.63 -7.53 -6.12
CA ARG A 20 -7.99 -7.15 -6.51
C ARG A 20 -8.02 -6.01 -7.52
N TRP A 21 -7.16 -5.02 -7.37
CA TRP A 21 -7.03 -3.93 -8.32
C TRP A 21 -6.61 -4.45 -9.70
N ARG A 22 -5.57 -5.30 -9.77
CA ARG A 22 -5.12 -5.93 -11.03
C ARG A 22 -6.25 -6.69 -11.73
N ALA A 23 -7.09 -7.39 -10.98
CA ALA A 23 -8.24 -8.11 -11.53
C ALA A 23 -9.38 -7.19 -12.03
N ASN A 24 -9.46 -5.94 -11.55
CA ASN A 24 -10.54 -5.00 -11.83
C ASN A 24 -10.09 -3.72 -12.55
N GLN A 25 -8.87 -3.67 -13.08
CA GLN A 25 -8.29 -2.46 -13.71
C GLN A 25 -9.15 -1.89 -14.85
N ASN A 26 -9.92 -2.74 -15.54
CA ASN A 26 -10.83 -2.34 -16.62
C ASN A 26 -12.16 -1.75 -16.11
N ASN A 27 -12.48 -1.91 -14.83
CA ASN A 27 -13.64 -1.30 -14.19
C ASN A 27 -13.20 -0.07 -13.40
N THR A 28 -13.26 1.09 -14.03
CA THR A 28 -12.73 2.35 -13.48
C THR A 28 -13.32 2.73 -12.13
N VAL A 29 -14.58 2.39 -11.84
CA VAL A 29 -15.21 2.73 -10.55
C VAL A 29 -14.64 1.84 -9.46
N GLN A 30 -14.67 0.52 -9.64
CA GLN A 30 -14.15 -0.42 -8.64
C GLN A 30 -12.64 -0.26 -8.45
N ALA A 31 -11.88 -0.05 -9.53
CA ALA A 31 -10.44 0.18 -9.44
C ALA A 31 -10.13 1.40 -8.56
N LYS A 32 -10.86 2.51 -8.72
CA LYS A 32 -10.69 3.72 -7.89
C LYS A 32 -11.04 3.49 -6.42
N GLU A 33 -12.11 2.74 -6.13
CA GLU A 33 -12.47 2.40 -4.75
C GLU A 33 -11.41 1.53 -4.08
N ILE A 34 -10.85 0.56 -4.81
CA ILE A 34 -9.77 -0.30 -4.29
C ILE A 34 -8.51 0.52 -4.01
N VAL A 35 -8.10 1.41 -4.93
CA VAL A 35 -6.95 2.31 -4.73
C VAL A 35 -7.16 3.19 -3.50
N LYS A 36 -8.37 3.74 -3.32
CA LYS A 36 -8.68 4.57 -2.16
C LYS A 36 -8.48 3.79 -0.85
N HIS A 37 -9.07 2.60 -0.73
CA HIS A 37 -8.93 1.77 0.46
C HIS A 37 -7.49 1.31 0.70
N TYR A 38 -6.77 0.99 -0.37
CA TYR A 38 -5.35 0.65 -0.31
C TYR A 38 -4.53 1.80 0.26
N ASN A 39 -4.71 3.02 -0.27
CA ASN A 39 -3.96 4.20 0.17
C ASN A 39 -4.29 4.57 1.62
N GLU A 40 -5.56 4.53 2.03
CA GLU A 40 -5.96 4.76 3.43
C GLU A 40 -5.24 3.81 4.39
N LEU A 41 -5.16 2.52 4.04
CA LEU A 41 -4.52 1.50 4.86
C LEU A 41 -2.99 1.65 4.89
N LEU A 42 -2.37 1.96 3.75
CA LEU A 42 -0.93 2.16 3.66
C LEU A 42 -0.49 3.42 4.41
N CYS A 43 -1.20 4.53 4.25
CA CYS A 43 -0.95 5.76 5.03
C CYS A 43 -1.14 5.51 6.54
N PHE A 44 -2.15 4.73 6.94
CA PHE A 44 -2.31 4.33 8.34
C PHE A 44 -1.08 3.57 8.84
N LEU A 45 -0.60 2.59 8.08
CA LEU A 45 0.58 1.80 8.42
C LEU A 45 1.82 2.68 8.59
N ILE A 46 2.11 3.55 7.62
CA ILE A 46 3.23 4.51 7.67
C ILE A 46 3.13 5.40 8.92
N ASN A 47 1.95 5.94 9.22
CA ASN A 47 1.72 6.79 10.39
C ASN A 47 1.93 6.08 11.74
N THR A 48 1.97 4.75 11.77
CA THR A 48 2.32 4.00 12.99
C THR A 48 3.81 3.96 13.29
N GLY A 49 4.64 4.51 12.39
CA GLY A 49 6.10 4.47 12.41
C GLY A 49 6.70 3.37 11.55
N TRP A 50 5.91 2.73 10.69
CA TRP A 50 6.40 1.73 9.74
C TRP A 50 7.21 2.40 8.63
N ASN A 51 8.38 1.84 8.32
CA ASN A 51 9.34 2.41 7.39
C ASN A 51 10.03 1.37 6.50
N GLU A 52 9.42 0.19 6.33
CA GLU A 52 9.94 -0.82 5.41
C GLU A 52 9.34 -0.63 4.01
N GLY A 53 9.93 -1.25 2.99
CA GLY A 53 9.29 -1.38 1.68
C GLY A 53 8.22 -2.47 1.64
N LEU A 54 7.25 -2.32 0.74
CA LEU A 54 6.34 -3.39 0.35
C LEU A 54 7.03 -4.36 -0.62
N SER A 55 6.51 -5.58 -0.72
CA SER A 55 6.90 -6.50 -1.79
C SER A 55 6.21 -6.10 -3.09
N LEU A 56 6.82 -6.43 -4.23
CA LEU A 56 6.28 -6.13 -5.57
C LEU A 56 4.82 -6.60 -5.77
N GLU A 57 4.44 -7.72 -5.15
CA GLU A 57 3.07 -8.23 -5.23
C GLU A 57 2.06 -7.35 -4.48
N ALA A 58 2.52 -6.66 -3.44
CA ALA A 58 1.74 -5.74 -2.63
C ALA A 58 1.74 -4.30 -3.15
N GLU A 59 2.63 -3.94 -4.06
CA GLU A 59 2.69 -2.60 -4.64
C GLU A 59 1.69 -2.40 -5.79
N LEU A 60 1.12 -1.20 -5.82
CA LEU A 60 0.42 -0.67 -6.99
C LEU A 60 1.43 0.09 -7.88
N PRO A 61 1.08 0.40 -9.15
CA PRO A 61 1.88 1.32 -9.95
C PRO A 61 2.12 2.65 -9.23
N ASP A 62 3.30 3.24 -9.41
CA ASP A 62 3.74 4.48 -8.71
C ASP A 62 2.72 5.63 -8.80
N GLU A 63 2.02 5.76 -9.93
CA GLU A 63 0.99 6.78 -10.14
C GLU A 63 -0.23 6.64 -9.20
N LEU A 64 -0.42 5.47 -8.58
CA LEU A 64 -1.49 5.13 -7.66
C LEU A 64 -1.03 5.03 -6.20
N MET A 65 0.29 5.00 -5.97
CA MET A 65 0.87 4.91 -4.63
C MET A 65 0.70 6.25 -3.88
N PRO A 66 0.54 6.24 -2.55
CA PRO A 66 0.45 7.46 -1.78
C PRO A 66 1.82 8.16 -1.73
N GLN A 67 1.81 9.49 -1.73
CA GLN A 67 3.04 10.29 -1.76
C GLN A 67 3.95 10.04 -0.54
N GLU A 68 3.36 9.76 0.61
CA GLU A 68 4.06 9.43 1.85
C GLU A 68 4.89 8.16 1.71
N TYR A 69 4.41 7.17 0.96
CA TYR A 69 5.15 5.94 0.69
C TYR A 69 6.31 6.20 -0.28
N LEU A 70 6.06 6.95 -1.35
CA LEU A 70 7.09 7.29 -2.32
C LEU A 70 8.23 8.11 -1.67
N ALA A 71 7.88 9.07 -0.80
CA ALA A 71 8.86 9.83 -0.04
C ALA A 71 9.67 8.96 0.94
N LEU A 72 9.03 7.94 1.54
CA LEU A 72 9.70 6.99 2.43
C LEU A 72 10.76 6.18 1.67
N LEU A 73 10.46 5.73 0.46
CA LEU A 73 11.42 4.99 -0.37
C LEU A 73 12.59 5.87 -0.84
N ASP A 74 12.33 7.13 -1.20
CA ASP A 74 13.36 8.09 -1.65
C ASP A 74 14.36 8.42 -0.51
N MET A 75 13.89 8.42 0.74
CA MET A 75 14.74 8.64 1.92
C MET A 75 15.66 7.47 2.28
N ASP A 76 15.42 6.27 1.76
CA ASP A 76 16.27 5.08 2.00
C ASP A 76 17.44 4.99 0.99
N GLU A 77 17.40 5.75 -0.12
CA GLU A 77 18.45 5.77 -1.15
C GLU A 77 19.63 6.74 -0.86
N VAL A 78 19.74 7.30 0.37
CA VAL A 78 20.75 8.32 0.75
C VAL A 78 21.82 7.81 1.71
#